data_AF-B0E0D4-F1
#
_entry.id   AF-B0E0D4-F1
#
_cell.length_a   1.000
_cell.length_b   1.000
_cell.length_c   1.000
_cell.angle_alpha   90.00
_cell.angle_beta   90.00
_cell.angle_gamma   90.00
#
_symmetry.space_group_name_H-M   'P 1'
#
loop_
_entity.id
_entity.type
_entity.pdbx_description
1 polymer ?
#
loop_
_entity_poly.entity_id
_entity_poly.type
_entity_poly.pdbx_seq_one_letter_code
_entity_poly.pdbx_strand_id
1 'polypeptide(L)'
;MQRDHYNVTTIAPGSLVIYYYSVLNAVRTLPLLEFLELIIGGSYAPDLQLQSLRNLQSIKIYAPTNDYFMNIIEPLSLLIANSPNLHTLHLRPGNLAGILTQARQRNTSPFPPPNVPDATQLHDIGIWYGGKLASGGDMGDIEDDRYRETQCDLAANRFYNLCLVGKHTNSLEKLVVEAEYEGGWCLGDQALAVISLCKKLKILEGCLVSQALHNAVKSLIDVTTQLPRIEKLIVHPADLEDDRWIICSYPSGSGRGHFETVTTRLSKCIREYEVTESSEPVPLILVGSRKFMMTPSEGAGSADGISATLVSLTTVMSLTAVMSLTTAITER
;
A
#
# COMPACT_ATOMS: atom_id res chain seq x y z
N MET A 1 24.73 26.49 -25.45
CA MET A 1 23.45 26.74 -24.75
C MET A 1 22.44 25.72 -25.24
N GLN A 2 22.26 24.64 -24.48
CA GLN A 2 21.27 23.61 -24.77
C GLN A 2 19.93 24.14 -24.23
N ARG A 3 18.93 24.28 -25.10
CA ARG A 3 17.59 24.70 -24.68
C ARG A 3 16.90 23.47 -24.09
N ASP A 4 16.77 23.44 -22.77
CA ASP A 4 15.93 22.45 -22.12
C ASP A 4 14.47 22.75 -22.45
N HIS A 5 13.87 21.89 -23.27
CA HIS A 5 12.45 21.97 -23.59
C HIS A 5 11.64 21.50 -22.38
N TYR A 6 10.97 22.43 -21.70
CA TYR A 6 10.04 22.12 -20.61
C TYR A 6 8.73 21.61 -21.20
N ASN A 7 8.39 20.34 -20.95
CA ASN A 7 7.08 19.80 -21.27
C ASN A 7 6.22 19.84 -20.00
N VAL A 8 5.26 20.77 -19.96
CA VAL A 8 4.16 20.76 -19.00
C VAL A 8 2.95 20.18 -19.71
N THR A 9 2.44 19.07 -19.21
CA THR A 9 1.26 18.43 -19.77
C THR A 9 0.17 18.35 -18.71
N THR A 10 -0.94 19.01 -18.95
CA THR A 10 -2.17 18.81 -18.19
C THR A 10 -2.84 17.53 -18.69
N ILE A 11 -3.00 16.54 -17.80
CA ILE A 11 -3.61 15.24 -18.16
C ILE A 11 -5.12 15.28 -17.96
N ALA A 12 -5.58 16.06 -16.98
CA ALA A 12 -6.99 16.32 -16.70
C ALA A 12 -7.15 17.74 -16.12
N PRO A 13 -8.36 18.35 -16.14
CA PRO A 13 -8.62 19.60 -15.43
C PRO A 13 -8.20 19.47 -13.96
N GLY A 14 -7.27 20.32 -13.52
CA GLY A 14 -6.72 20.27 -12.16
C GLY A 14 -5.59 19.26 -11.92
N SER A 15 -5.20 18.44 -12.91
CA SER A 15 -4.06 17.52 -12.81
C SER A 15 -2.86 18.04 -13.57
N LEU A 16 -1.79 18.36 -12.84
CA LEU A 16 -0.55 18.87 -13.40
C LEU A 16 0.56 17.83 -13.26
N VAL A 17 1.10 17.34 -14.38
CA VAL A 17 2.28 16.46 -14.41
C VAL A 17 3.54 17.28 -14.64
N ILE A 18 4.52 17.08 -13.77
CA ILE A 18 5.73 17.89 -13.67
C ILE A 18 6.97 17.03 -13.80
N TYR A 19 7.82 17.33 -14.78
CA TYR A 19 9.09 16.62 -14.99
C TYR A 19 10.32 17.38 -14.48
N TYR A 20 10.20 18.66 -14.13
CA TYR A 20 11.34 19.54 -13.85
C TYR A 20 11.14 20.42 -12.62
N TYR A 21 12.24 20.67 -11.89
CA TYR A 21 12.30 21.48 -10.67
C TYR A 21 11.71 22.90 -10.83
N SER A 22 11.91 23.52 -12.00
CA SER A 22 11.38 24.86 -12.30
C SER A 22 9.86 24.94 -12.20
N VAL A 23 9.16 23.86 -12.54
CA VAL A 23 7.70 23.80 -12.50
C VAL A 23 7.18 23.63 -11.07
N LEU A 24 7.93 22.95 -10.18
CA LEU A 24 7.58 22.86 -8.76
C LEU A 24 7.51 24.24 -8.11
N ASN A 25 8.43 25.16 -8.46
CA ASN A 25 8.39 26.53 -7.95
C ASN A 25 7.11 27.27 -8.39
N ALA A 26 6.65 27.06 -9.62
CA ALA A 26 5.39 27.63 -10.09
C ALA A 26 4.19 27.03 -9.34
N VAL A 27 4.18 25.71 -9.11
CA VAL A 27 3.11 25.04 -8.38
C VAL A 27 2.92 25.58 -6.97
N ARG A 28 4.01 25.89 -6.27
CA ARG A 28 3.94 26.48 -4.91
C ARG A 28 3.17 27.80 -4.86
N THR A 29 3.03 28.49 -6.00
CA THR A 29 2.30 29.75 -6.12
C THR A 29 0.80 29.57 -6.42
N LEU A 30 0.31 28.33 -6.46
CA LEU A 30 -1.09 28.00 -6.74
C LEU A 30 -1.84 27.65 -5.43
N PRO A 31 -2.27 28.63 -4.62
CA PRO A 31 -2.88 28.36 -3.32
C PRO A 31 -4.24 27.65 -3.43
N LEU A 32 -4.89 27.66 -4.59
CA LEU A 32 -6.17 27.00 -4.86
C LEU A 32 -6.00 25.59 -5.44
N LEU A 33 -4.78 25.05 -5.50
CA LEU A 33 -4.55 23.72 -6.04
C LEU A 33 -5.10 22.65 -5.09
N GLU A 34 -6.11 21.92 -5.55
CA GLU A 34 -6.76 20.84 -4.78
C GLU A 34 -6.16 19.46 -5.12
N PHE A 35 -5.64 19.26 -6.33
CA PHE A 35 -5.12 17.98 -6.80
C PHE A 35 -3.72 18.16 -7.38
N LEU A 36 -2.77 17.32 -6.97
CA LEU A 36 -1.40 17.33 -7.49
C LEU A 36 -0.94 15.91 -7.84
N GLU A 37 -0.52 15.71 -9.09
CA GLU A 37 0.05 14.43 -9.55
C GLU A 37 1.48 14.65 -10.04
N LEU A 38 2.45 14.39 -9.18
CA LEU A 38 3.87 14.60 -9.43
C LEU A 38 4.50 13.33 -10.02
N ILE A 39 5.23 13.44 -11.13
CA ILE A 39 6.05 12.37 -11.69
C ILE A 39 7.50 12.83 -11.66
N ILE A 40 8.24 12.44 -10.62
CA ILE A 40 9.62 12.85 -10.42
C ILE A 40 10.51 12.08 -11.40
N GLY A 41 10.99 12.72 -12.46
CA GLY A 41 12.02 12.19 -13.34
C GLY A 41 13.39 12.79 -13.01
N GLY A 42 14.45 11.99 -12.95
CA GLY A 42 15.83 12.48 -12.82
C GLY A 42 16.71 11.58 -11.96
N SER A 43 17.82 12.13 -11.45
CA SER A 43 18.68 11.54 -10.40
C SER A 43 18.69 12.33 -9.07
N TYR A 44 18.06 13.51 -9.02
CA TYR A 44 18.06 14.39 -7.83
C TYR A 44 16.65 14.53 -7.26
N ALA A 45 16.51 14.27 -5.96
CA ALA A 45 15.26 14.50 -5.25
C ALA A 45 15.00 16.01 -5.14
N PRO A 46 13.92 16.53 -5.74
CA PRO A 46 13.60 17.93 -5.60
C PRO A 46 13.17 18.20 -4.16
N ASP A 47 13.71 19.27 -3.56
CA ASP A 47 13.08 19.83 -2.38
C ASP A 47 11.65 20.24 -2.77
N LEU A 48 10.65 19.56 -2.21
CA LEU A 48 9.26 19.73 -2.63
C LEU A 48 8.68 21.07 -2.13
N GLN A 49 9.05 21.52 -0.92
CA GLN A 49 8.48 22.67 -0.20
C GLN A 49 6.99 22.94 -0.49
N LEU A 50 6.16 21.89 -0.43
CA LEU A 50 4.74 21.99 -0.82
C LEU A 50 3.85 22.59 0.30
N GLN A 51 4.44 23.05 1.41
CA GLN A 51 3.70 23.58 2.58
C GLN A 51 2.81 24.80 2.29
N SER A 52 2.98 25.46 1.14
CA SER A 52 2.09 26.56 0.72
C SER A 52 0.74 26.09 0.17
N LEU A 53 0.62 24.80 -0.21
CA LEU A 53 -0.58 24.22 -0.85
C LEU A 53 -1.65 23.82 0.18
N ARG A 54 -2.14 24.79 0.96
CA ARG A 54 -3.06 24.53 2.08
C ARG A 54 -4.42 23.93 1.68
N ASN A 55 -4.84 24.15 0.43
CA ASN A 55 -6.08 23.62 -0.11
C ASN A 55 -5.92 22.26 -0.80
N LEU A 56 -4.72 21.68 -0.75
CA LEU A 56 -4.46 20.39 -1.39
C LEU A 56 -5.27 19.29 -0.71
N GLN A 57 -6.09 18.61 -1.50
CA GLN A 57 -6.97 17.51 -1.10
C GLN A 57 -6.38 16.16 -1.47
N SER A 58 -5.72 16.07 -2.63
CA SER A 58 -5.11 14.85 -3.11
C SER A 58 -3.71 15.10 -3.66
N ILE A 59 -2.76 14.28 -3.23
CA ILE A 59 -1.43 14.24 -3.84
C ILE A 59 -1.08 12.81 -4.26
N LYS A 60 -0.58 12.68 -5.48
CA LYS A 60 0.00 11.44 -6.00
C LYS A 60 1.43 11.73 -6.42
N ILE A 61 2.39 10.96 -5.93
CA ILE A 61 3.80 11.10 -6.26
C ILE A 61 4.27 9.79 -6.87
N TYR A 62 4.82 9.90 -8.08
CA TYR A 62 5.43 8.82 -8.82
C TYR A 62 6.93 9.06 -8.94
N ALA A 63 7.75 8.06 -8.62
CA ALA A 63 9.21 8.17 -8.73
C ALA A 63 9.82 6.89 -9.33
N PRO A 64 10.94 6.97 -10.08
CA PRO A 64 11.53 5.81 -10.74
C PRO A 64 12.30 4.90 -9.77
N THR A 65 12.83 5.45 -8.68
CA THR A 65 13.65 4.70 -7.72
C THR A 65 13.26 5.00 -6.28
N ASN A 66 13.64 4.08 -5.40
CA ASN A 66 13.30 4.16 -3.98
C ASN A 66 14.06 5.28 -3.24
N ASP A 67 15.26 5.62 -3.72
CA ASP A 67 16.12 6.67 -3.17
C ASP A 67 15.41 8.04 -3.15
N TYR A 68 14.43 8.24 -4.03
CA TYR A 68 13.57 9.43 -4.00
C TYR A 68 12.70 9.51 -2.77
N PHE A 69 12.12 8.37 -2.36
CA PHE A 69 11.18 8.33 -1.25
C PHE A 69 11.86 8.82 0.03
N MET A 70 13.12 8.42 0.27
CA MET A 70 13.96 8.91 1.38
C MET A 70 13.92 10.43 1.53
N ASN A 71 14.20 11.09 0.43
CA ASN A 71 14.39 12.54 0.39
C ASN A 71 13.07 13.31 0.42
N ILE A 72 11.95 12.65 0.11
CA ILE A 72 10.63 13.29 0.13
C ILE A 72 9.81 12.96 1.39
N ILE A 73 10.14 11.92 2.17
CA ILE A 73 9.36 11.57 3.38
C ILE A 73 9.27 12.77 4.34
N GLU A 74 10.39 13.44 4.62
CA GLU A 74 10.38 14.60 5.53
C GLU A 74 9.58 15.79 4.96
N PRO A 75 9.84 16.29 3.72
CA PRO A 75 9.00 17.30 3.10
C PRO A 75 7.51 16.93 3.03
N LEU A 76 7.22 15.65 2.79
CA LEU A 76 5.85 15.14 2.73
C LEU A 76 5.20 15.12 4.10
N SER A 77 5.92 14.75 5.16
CA SER A 77 5.42 14.82 6.54
C SER A 77 5.04 16.26 6.91
N LEU A 78 5.82 17.25 6.46
CA LEU A 78 5.51 18.67 6.63
C LEU A 78 4.31 19.11 5.79
N LEU A 79 4.18 18.59 4.56
CA LEU A 79 3.00 18.86 3.72
C LEU A 79 1.73 18.33 4.38
N ILE A 80 1.74 17.06 4.78
CA ILE A 80 0.65 16.39 5.50
C ILE A 80 0.32 17.19 6.75
N ALA A 81 1.35 17.68 7.45
CA ALA A 81 1.15 18.52 8.62
C ALA A 81 0.49 19.86 8.32
N ASN A 82 0.78 20.49 7.20
CA ASN A 82 0.31 21.85 6.91
C ASN A 82 -0.92 21.91 5.99
N SER A 83 -1.42 20.75 5.52
CA SER A 83 -2.53 20.64 4.58
C SER A 83 -3.74 20.01 5.27
N PRO A 84 -4.57 20.79 5.99
CA PRO A 84 -5.70 20.25 6.73
C PRO A 84 -6.75 19.59 5.82
N ASN A 85 -6.78 19.95 4.55
CA ASN A 85 -7.73 19.40 3.59
C ASN A 85 -7.22 18.14 2.88
N LEU A 86 -5.97 17.73 3.14
CA LEU A 86 -5.38 16.59 2.46
C LEU A 86 -6.08 15.31 2.92
N HIS A 87 -6.89 14.72 2.04
CA HIS A 87 -7.61 13.50 2.29
C HIS A 87 -7.03 12.27 1.57
N THR A 88 -6.21 12.47 0.53
CA THR A 88 -5.62 11.39 -0.26
C THR A 88 -4.13 11.58 -0.50
N LEU A 89 -3.32 10.59 -0.12
CA LEU A 89 -1.87 10.56 -0.36
C LEU A 89 -1.49 9.26 -1.05
N HIS A 90 -1.03 9.31 -2.29
CA HIS A 90 -0.54 8.13 -3.02
C HIS A 90 0.95 8.27 -3.35
N LEU A 91 1.78 7.34 -2.91
CA LEU A 91 3.21 7.27 -3.20
C LEU A 91 3.47 6.01 -4.02
N ARG A 92 3.89 6.12 -5.27
CA ARG A 92 4.16 4.96 -6.14
C ARG A 92 5.55 5.02 -6.75
N PRO A 93 6.41 4.03 -6.56
CA PRO A 93 7.47 3.82 -7.50
C PRO A 93 6.85 3.38 -8.81
N GLY A 94 7.47 3.77 -9.91
CA GLY A 94 7.04 3.28 -11.19
C GLY A 94 8.10 3.49 -12.23
N ASN A 95 8.28 2.47 -13.06
CA ASN A 95 8.92 2.65 -14.35
C ASN A 95 8.13 3.72 -15.12
N LEU A 96 8.81 4.80 -15.50
CA LEU A 96 8.24 5.93 -16.22
C LEU A 96 7.43 5.45 -17.44
N ALA A 97 7.88 4.42 -18.15
CA ALA A 97 7.17 3.84 -19.28
C ALA A 97 5.82 3.23 -18.88
N GLY A 98 5.76 2.53 -17.74
CA GLY A 98 4.52 1.99 -17.18
C GLY A 98 3.57 3.08 -16.72
N ILE A 99 4.09 4.11 -16.04
CA ILE A 99 3.30 5.26 -15.58
C ILE A 99 2.70 6.01 -16.77
N LEU A 100 3.51 6.31 -17.79
CA LEU A 100 3.06 7.01 -19.00
C LEU A 100 2.02 6.19 -19.76
N THR A 101 2.18 4.87 -19.83
CA THR A 101 1.20 3.97 -20.45
C THR A 101 -0.12 3.98 -19.68
N GLN A 102 -0.07 3.91 -18.35
CA GLN A 102 -1.25 3.95 -17.50
C GLN A 102 -1.96 5.31 -17.55
N ALA A 103 -1.20 6.42 -17.53
CA ALA A 103 -1.75 7.77 -17.69
C ALA A 103 -2.47 7.93 -19.03
N ARG A 104 -1.90 7.38 -20.11
CA ARG A 104 -2.52 7.38 -21.45
C ARG A 104 -3.81 6.57 -21.49
N GLN A 105 -3.89 5.45 -20.76
CA GLN A 105 -5.12 4.64 -20.65
C GLN A 105 -6.20 5.31 -19.80
N ARG A 106 -5.84 6.08 -18.78
CA ARG A 106 -6.84 6.78 -17.93
C ARG A 106 -7.60 7.87 -18.69
N ASN A 107 -7.03 8.43 -19.76
CA ASN A 107 -7.70 9.44 -20.58
C ASN A 107 -8.93 8.92 -21.35
N THR A 108 -9.24 7.62 -21.31
CA THR A 108 -10.43 7.04 -21.95
C THR A 108 -11.56 6.70 -20.97
N SER A 109 -11.36 6.90 -19.65
CA SER A 109 -12.38 6.59 -18.63
C SER A 109 -12.60 7.81 -17.72
N PRO A 110 -13.81 8.40 -17.68
CA PRO A 110 -14.11 9.49 -16.76
C PRO A 110 -14.08 8.99 -15.32
N PHE A 111 -13.18 9.54 -14.50
CA PHE A 111 -13.22 9.33 -13.06
C PHE A 111 -14.54 9.89 -12.51
N PRO A 112 -15.28 9.14 -11.67
CA PRO A 112 -16.41 9.72 -10.97
C PRO A 112 -15.91 10.82 -10.03
N PRO A 113 -16.60 11.97 -9.94
CA PRO A 113 -16.26 13.01 -8.98
C PRO A 113 -16.27 12.40 -7.57
N PRO A 114 -15.28 12.74 -6.71
CA PRO A 114 -15.30 12.28 -5.34
C PRO A 114 -16.57 12.82 -4.65
N ASN A 115 -17.35 11.92 -4.03
CA ASN A 115 -18.29 12.34 -2.99
C ASN A 115 -17.45 13.01 -1.89
N VAL A 116 -17.76 14.25 -1.54
CA VAL A 116 -16.96 15.07 -0.61
C VAL A 116 -17.44 14.82 0.82
N PRO A 117 -16.81 13.95 1.62
CA PRO A 117 -16.98 13.94 3.07
C PRO A 117 -16.36 15.21 3.67
N ASP A 118 -16.73 15.50 4.93
CA ASP A 118 -16.28 16.65 5.70
C ASP A 118 -14.74 16.83 5.64
N ALA A 119 -14.30 17.89 4.95
CA ALA A 119 -13.03 17.95 4.22
C ALA A 119 -11.77 18.26 5.07
N THR A 120 -11.73 17.85 6.33
CA THR A 120 -10.66 18.24 7.28
C THR A 120 -9.66 17.13 7.63
N GLN A 121 -9.75 15.97 6.97
CA GLN A 121 -9.20 14.73 7.51
C GLN A 121 -8.60 13.82 6.43
N LEU A 122 -7.35 13.37 6.64
CA LEU A 122 -6.69 12.36 5.79
C LEU A 122 -7.45 11.04 5.90
N HIS A 123 -8.02 10.57 4.79
CA HIS A 123 -8.89 9.39 4.75
C HIS A 123 -8.28 8.22 4.00
N ASP A 124 -7.49 8.46 2.94
CA ASP A 124 -6.92 7.43 2.08
C ASP A 124 -5.41 7.65 1.88
N ILE A 125 -4.59 6.72 2.38
CA ILE A 125 -3.16 6.72 2.10
C ILE A 125 -2.83 5.43 1.36
N GLY A 126 -2.20 5.57 0.19
CA GLY A 126 -1.61 4.47 -0.56
C GLY A 126 -0.12 4.66 -0.71
N ILE A 127 0.67 3.71 -0.25
CA ILE A 127 2.10 3.64 -0.52
C ILE A 127 2.32 2.33 -1.26
N TRP A 128 2.92 2.46 -2.42
CA TRP A 128 3.53 1.36 -3.10
C TRP A 128 5.03 1.57 -2.93
N TYR A 129 5.78 0.51 -2.72
CA TYR A 129 7.23 0.53 -2.63
C TYR A 129 7.73 -0.66 -3.43
N GLY A 130 8.64 -0.46 -4.36
CA GLY A 130 8.83 -1.41 -5.46
C GLY A 130 9.67 -0.82 -6.57
N GLY A 131 10.97 -0.91 -6.37
CA GLY A 131 11.96 -0.36 -7.27
C GLY A 131 13.09 -1.35 -7.43
N LYS A 132 13.20 -1.94 -8.62
CA LYS A 132 14.40 -2.65 -9.03
C LYS A 132 15.53 -1.63 -9.18
N LEU A 133 16.60 -1.78 -8.41
CA LEU A 133 17.76 -0.91 -8.56
C LEU A 133 18.39 -1.17 -9.93
N ALA A 134 18.42 -0.15 -10.77
CA ALA A 134 19.09 -0.22 -12.06
C ALA A 134 20.60 -0.28 -11.81
N SER A 135 21.17 -1.48 -11.81
CA SER A 135 22.61 -1.72 -11.68
C SER A 135 23.35 -1.27 -12.94
N GLY A 136 23.53 0.04 -13.10
CA GLY A 136 24.31 0.64 -14.20
C GLY A 136 25.76 0.94 -13.85
N GLY A 137 26.21 0.63 -12.63
CA GLY A 137 27.54 0.95 -12.12
C GLY A 137 28.37 -0.30 -11.86
N ASP A 138 29.66 -0.17 -12.14
CA ASP A 138 30.74 -1.15 -11.90
C ASP A 138 30.60 -1.80 -10.51
N MET A 139 30.65 -3.14 -10.44
CA MET A 139 30.32 -4.00 -9.29
C MET A 139 31.28 -3.88 -8.08
N GLY A 140 32.06 -2.81 -7.99
CA GLY A 140 33.20 -2.66 -7.08
C GLY A 140 32.86 -2.50 -5.60
N ASP A 141 31.66 -2.05 -5.25
CA ASP A 141 31.35 -1.58 -3.89
C ASP A 141 30.13 -2.30 -3.26
N ILE A 142 30.29 -3.58 -2.92
CA ILE A 142 29.28 -4.40 -2.19
C ILE A 142 28.93 -3.80 -0.80
N GLU A 143 29.72 -2.86 -0.27
CA GLU A 143 29.42 -2.17 0.99
C GLU A 143 28.28 -1.15 0.90
N ASP A 144 27.89 -0.67 -0.30
CA ASP A 144 26.79 0.32 -0.46
C ASP A 144 25.38 -0.31 -0.24
N ASP A 145 25.22 -1.61 -0.49
CA ASP A 145 23.89 -2.23 -0.53
C ASP A 145 23.24 -2.36 0.86
N ARG A 146 24.00 -2.75 1.89
CA ARG A 146 23.51 -2.79 3.28
C ARG A 146 23.19 -1.40 3.83
N TYR A 147 23.90 -0.38 3.34
CA TYR A 147 23.62 1.01 3.72
C TYR A 147 22.25 1.44 3.17
N ARG A 148 21.93 1.07 1.93
CA ARG A 148 20.63 1.39 1.30
C ARG A 148 19.46 0.70 2.00
N GLU A 149 19.58 -0.57 2.38
CA GLU A 149 18.55 -1.29 3.15
C GLU A 149 18.20 -0.55 4.45
N THR A 150 19.23 -0.14 5.19
CA THR A 150 19.06 0.60 6.45
C THR A 150 18.32 1.92 6.23
N GLN A 151 18.55 2.59 5.10
CA GLN A 151 17.82 3.82 4.74
C GLN A 151 16.36 3.51 4.43
N CYS A 152 16.07 2.45 3.65
CA CYS A 152 14.71 1.95 3.32
C CYS A 152 13.86 1.82 4.57
N ASP A 153 14.38 1.10 5.56
CA ASP A 153 13.71 0.85 6.82
C ASP A 153 13.58 2.12 7.66
N LEU A 154 14.60 2.99 7.64
CA LEU A 154 14.55 4.27 8.33
C LEU A 154 13.44 5.18 7.77
N ALA A 155 13.25 5.25 6.44
CA ALA A 155 12.15 6.02 5.88
C ALA A 155 10.79 5.43 6.17
N ALA A 156 10.64 4.10 6.12
CA ALA A 156 9.40 3.45 6.53
C ALA A 156 9.06 3.80 7.98
N ASN A 157 10.04 3.70 8.87
CA ASN A 157 9.90 4.08 10.28
C ASN A 157 9.54 5.55 10.45
N ARG A 158 10.19 6.46 9.72
CA ARG A 158 9.84 7.88 9.74
C ARG A 158 8.42 8.11 9.22
N PHE A 159 8.01 7.42 8.17
CA PHE A 159 6.66 7.53 7.63
C PHE A 159 5.62 7.10 8.68
N TYR A 160 5.75 5.91 9.26
CA TYR A 160 4.81 5.42 10.27
C TYR A 160 4.78 6.38 11.48
N ASN A 161 5.94 6.73 12.05
CA ASN A 161 5.99 7.53 13.27
C ASN A 161 5.66 9.01 13.07
N LEU A 162 6.07 9.65 11.96
CA LEU A 162 5.89 11.08 11.75
C LEU A 162 4.58 11.39 11.01
N CYS A 163 4.25 10.61 9.98
CA CYS A 163 3.08 10.88 9.14
C CYS A 163 1.79 10.33 9.77
N LEU A 164 1.79 9.12 10.36
CA LEU A 164 0.56 8.53 10.90
C LEU A 164 0.27 8.98 12.34
N VAL A 165 1.22 8.84 13.27
CA VAL A 165 0.99 9.08 14.71
C VAL A 165 0.56 10.51 15.01
N GLY A 166 1.14 11.49 14.31
CA GLY A 166 0.99 12.90 14.69
C GLY A 166 -0.37 13.53 14.42
N LYS A 167 -1.06 13.12 13.34
CA LYS A 167 -2.23 13.87 12.84
C LYS A 167 -3.40 13.03 12.37
N HIS A 168 -3.17 11.78 11.97
CA HIS A 168 -4.18 11.02 11.24
C HIS A 168 -4.69 9.78 11.96
N THR A 169 -4.22 9.55 13.19
CA THR A 169 -4.74 8.51 14.08
C THR A 169 -6.26 8.57 14.26
N ASN A 170 -6.84 9.78 14.25
CA ASN A 170 -8.29 9.98 14.42
C ASN A 170 -9.06 10.22 13.12
N SER A 171 -8.41 10.16 11.96
CA SER A 171 -9.02 10.52 10.67
C SER A 171 -8.91 9.45 9.60
N LEU A 172 -7.83 8.67 9.65
CA LEU A 172 -7.47 7.71 8.63
C LEU A 172 -8.52 6.60 8.55
N GLU A 173 -9.13 6.45 7.38
CA GLU A 173 -10.14 5.42 7.12
C GLU A 173 -9.58 4.28 6.25
N LYS A 174 -8.57 4.56 5.43
CA LYS A 174 -7.95 3.60 4.53
C LYS A 174 -6.43 3.80 4.48
N LEU A 175 -5.71 2.73 4.73
CA LEU A 175 -4.26 2.64 4.62
C LEU A 175 -3.91 1.46 3.72
N VAL A 176 -3.16 1.72 2.66
CA VAL A 176 -2.63 0.74 1.72
C VAL A 176 -1.11 0.90 1.72
N VAL A 177 -0.36 -0.13 2.09
CA VAL A 177 1.11 -0.15 2.06
C VAL A 177 1.57 -1.42 1.35
N GLU A 178 1.71 -1.34 0.04
CA GLU A 178 2.12 -2.44 -0.84
C GLU A 178 3.63 -2.38 -1.05
N ALA A 179 4.38 -3.25 -0.38
CA ALA A 179 5.80 -3.41 -0.57
C ALA A 179 6.07 -4.59 -1.53
N GLU A 180 6.82 -4.33 -2.60
CA GLU A 180 7.28 -5.33 -3.57
C GLU A 180 8.25 -6.29 -2.89
N TYR A 181 9.16 -5.77 -2.05
CA TYR A 181 10.15 -6.56 -1.32
C TYR A 181 9.92 -6.48 0.19
N GLU A 182 10.32 -7.53 0.90
CA GLU A 182 10.32 -7.58 2.37
C GLU A 182 11.21 -6.50 2.99
N GLY A 183 10.83 -5.99 4.16
CA GLY A 183 11.60 -4.97 4.88
C GLY A 183 10.72 -4.07 5.74
N GLY A 184 11.23 -2.88 6.09
CA GLY A 184 10.57 -1.95 7.00
C GLY A 184 9.23 -1.39 6.51
N TRP A 185 8.94 -1.45 5.20
CA TRP A 185 7.63 -1.06 4.66
C TRP A 185 6.54 -2.10 4.88
N CYS A 186 6.88 -3.36 5.17
CA CYS A 186 5.90 -4.38 5.53
C CYS A 186 5.23 -4.09 6.88
N LEU A 187 4.09 -4.72 7.15
CA LEU A 187 3.33 -4.63 8.39
C LEU A 187 4.00 -5.45 9.51
N GLY A 188 5.17 -4.99 9.97
CA GLY A 188 5.87 -5.52 11.15
C GLY A 188 5.38 -4.92 12.46
N ASP A 189 5.92 -5.38 13.59
CA ASP A 189 5.49 -5.01 14.95
C ASP A 189 5.45 -3.49 15.18
N GLN A 190 6.48 -2.77 14.71
CA GLN A 190 6.54 -1.31 14.86
C GLN A 190 5.46 -0.59 14.05
N ALA A 191 5.23 -1.01 12.80
CA ALA A 191 4.17 -0.45 11.96
C ALA A 191 2.79 -0.74 12.57
N LEU A 192 2.57 -1.96 13.05
CA LEU A 192 1.33 -2.39 13.70
C LEU A 192 1.05 -1.62 14.99
N ALA A 193 2.07 -1.36 15.80
CA ALA A 193 1.93 -0.55 17.01
C ALA A 193 1.40 0.86 16.68
N VAL A 194 1.90 1.50 15.62
CA VAL A 194 1.41 2.79 15.14
C VAL A 194 -0.02 2.67 14.57
N ILE A 195 -0.28 1.67 13.74
CA ILE A 195 -1.57 1.45 13.09
C ILE A 195 -2.68 1.20 14.12
N SER A 196 -2.36 0.54 15.26
CA SER A 196 -3.31 0.31 16.36
C SER A 196 -3.94 1.58 16.94
N LEU A 197 -3.28 2.73 16.74
CA LEU A 197 -3.75 4.05 17.16
C LEU A 197 -4.80 4.64 16.19
N CYS A 198 -4.96 4.06 15.00
CA CYS A 198 -5.84 4.58 13.95
C CYS A 198 -7.30 4.15 14.13
N LYS A 199 -8.00 4.71 15.12
CA LYS A 199 -9.35 4.22 15.54
C LYS A 199 -10.45 4.35 14.49
N LYS A 200 -10.25 5.15 13.45
CA LYS A 200 -11.19 5.29 12.33
C LYS A 200 -10.89 4.38 11.13
N LEU A 201 -9.82 3.59 11.19
CA LEU A 201 -9.37 2.77 10.07
C LEU A 201 -10.40 1.68 9.76
N LYS A 202 -10.87 1.67 8.51
CA LYS A 202 -11.81 0.71 7.95
C LYS A 202 -11.14 -0.30 7.03
N ILE A 203 -10.15 0.15 6.25
CA ILE A 203 -9.44 -0.68 5.29
C ILE A 203 -7.95 -0.62 5.58
N LEU A 204 -7.37 -1.77 5.86
CA LEU A 204 -5.92 -1.95 5.94
C LEU A 204 -5.49 -2.92 4.85
N GLU A 205 -4.55 -2.49 4.01
CA GLU A 205 -3.94 -3.32 2.98
C GLU A 205 -2.43 -3.23 3.10
N GLY A 206 -1.73 -4.36 3.07
CA GLY A 206 -0.28 -4.32 2.98
C GLY A 206 0.41 -5.68 2.99
N CYS A 207 1.74 -5.66 3.04
CA CYS A 207 2.56 -6.86 2.92
C CYS A 207 3.12 -7.36 4.26
N LEU A 208 3.39 -8.66 4.37
CA LEU A 208 4.05 -9.27 5.53
C LEU A 208 5.41 -9.89 5.16
N VAL A 209 6.33 -9.89 6.12
CA VAL A 209 7.64 -10.55 6.01
C VAL A 209 7.46 -12.06 6.16
N SER A 210 7.87 -12.85 5.16
CA SER A 210 7.62 -14.30 5.10
C SER A 210 8.37 -15.09 6.19
N GLN A 211 9.53 -14.62 6.62
CA GLN A 211 10.32 -15.27 7.67
C GLN A 211 9.59 -15.25 9.02
N ALA A 212 8.85 -14.17 9.31
CA ALA A 212 8.13 -13.96 10.56
C ALA A 212 6.63 -14.26 10.46
N LEU A 213 6.17 -14.89 9.38
CA LEU A 213 4.76 -14.95 8.98
C LEU A 213 3.83 -15.44 10.09
N HIS A 214 4.20 -16.46 10.86
CA HIS A 214 3.34 -16.99 11.93
C HIS A 214 3.06 -15.95 13.02
N ASN A 215 4.12 -15.30 13.52
CA ASN A 215 3.99 -14.26 14.54
C ASN A 215 3.37 -12.98 13.98
N ALA A 216 3.72 -12.63 12.74
CA ALA A 216 3.22 -11.43 12.08
C ALA A 216 1.73 -11.51 11.78
N VAL A 217 1.22 -12.67 11.32
CA VAL A 217 -0.21 -12.90 11.11
C VAL A 217 -0.99 -12.80 12.41
N LYS A 218 -0.48 -13.43 13.48
CA LYS A 218 -1.09 -13.34 14.80
C LYS A 218 -1.19 -11.89 15.26
N SER A 219 -0.07 -11.17 15.26
CA SER A 219 -0.01 -9.76 15.68
C SER A 219 -0.89 -8.85 14.84
N LEU A 220 -0.96 -9.08 13.52
CA LEU A 220 -1.83 -8.36 12.61
C LEU A 220 -3.31 -8.56 12.94
N ILE A 221 -3.73 -9.81 13.20
CA ILE A 221 -5.11 -10.10 13.59
C ILE A 221 -5.41 -9.52 14.98
N ASP A 222 -4.49 -9.68 15.95
CA ASP A 222 -4.62 -9.13 17.30
C ASP A 222 -4.77 -7.60 17.28
N VAL A 223 -4.03 -6.90 16.42
CA VAL A 223 -4.13 -5.44 16.29
C VAL A 223 -5.40 -5.03 15.56
N THR A 224 -5.77 -5.72 14.48
CA THR A 224 -6.96 -5.35 13.69
C THR A 224 -8.25 -5.61 14.46
N THR A 225 -8.32 -6.66 15.28
CA THR A 225 -9.46 -6.90 16.19
C THR A 225 -9.64 -5.80 17.25
N GLN A 226 -8.59 -5.03 17.55
CA GLN A 226 -8.67 -3.86 18.45
C GLN A 226 -9.08 -2.56 17.74
N LEU A 227 -9.24 -2.58 16.42
CA LEU A 227 -9.67 -1.42 15.63
C LEU A 227 -11.20 -1.45 15.49
N PRO A 228 -11.93 -0.52 16.15
CA PRO A 228 -13.38 -0.63 16.31
C PRO A 228 -14.18 -0.43 15.01
N ARG A 229 -13.54 0.04 13.93
CA ARG A 229 -14.17 0.30 12.64
C ARG A 229 -13.56 -0.52 11.51
N ILE A 230 -12.68 -1.49 11.81
CA ILE A 230 -12.06 -2.26 10.73
C ILE A 230 -13.13 -3.10 10.02
N GLU A 231 -13.17 -2.98 8.70
CA GLU A 231 -14.10 -3.71 7.84
C GLU A 231 -13.34 -4.73 6.97
N LYS A 232 -12.15 -4.34 6.49
CA LYS A 232 -11.40 -5.11 5.51
C LYS A 232 -9.90 -5.10 5.81
N LEU A 233 -9.31 -6.28 5.85
CA LEU A 233 -7.88 -6.51 5.89
C LEU A 233 -7.44 -7.23 4.61
N ILE A 234 -6.48 -6.67 3.87
CA ILE A 234 -5.94 -7.27 2.65
C ILE A 234 -4.45 -7.49 2.87
N VAL A 235 -4.01 -8.74 2.75
CA VAL A 235 -2.61 -9.11 2.98
C VAL A 235 -2.01 -9.65 1.70
N HIS A 236 -0.89 -9.06 1.31
CA HIS A 236 -0.11 -9.50 0.15
C HIS A 236 1.20 -10.14 0.60
N PRO A 237 1.68 -11.17 -0.10
CA PRO A 237 3.07 -11.58 0.01
C PRO A 237 3.99 -10.50 -0.62
N ALA A 238 5.13 -10.23 0.03
CA ALA A 238 6.24 -9.51 -0.60
C ALA A 238 7.28 -10.51 -1.15
N ASP A 239 8.03 -10.10 -2.17
CA ASP A 239 9.22 -10.79 -2.65
C ASP A 239 10.31 -10.77 -1.56
N LEU A 240 11.17 -11.79 -1.57
CA LEU A 240 12.31 -11.82 -0.67
C LEU A 240 13.22 -10.62 -0.93
N GLU A 241 13.79 -10.06 0.13
CA GLU A 241 14.75 -8.96 -0.02
C GLU A 241 15.97 -9.38 -0.85
N ASP A 242 16.38 -10.65 -0.74
CA ASP A 242 17.45 -11.24 -1.55
C ASP A 242 17.14 -11.19 -3.06
N ASP A 243 15.87 -11.21 -3.46
CA ASP A 243 15.45 -11.16 -4.86
C ASP A 243 15.54 -9.74 -5.45
N ARG A 244 15.65 -8.70 -4.60
CA ARG A 244 15.78 -7.28 -5.02
C ARG A 244 16.98 -7.07 -5.94
N TRP A 245 18.05 -7.82 -5.69
CA TRP A 245 19.34 -7.68 -6.37
C TRP A 245 19.49 -8.58 -7.59
N ILE A 246 18.53 -9.47 -7.84
CA ILE A 246 18.61 -10.42 -8.95
C ILE A 246 18.31 -9.68 -10.27
N ILE A 247 19.37 -9.22 -10.94
CA ILE A 247 19.31 -8.62 -12.28
C ILE A 247 18.81 -9.68 -13.25
N CYS A 248 17.78 -9.35 -14.04
CA CYS A 248 17.11 -10.27 -14.94
C CYS A 248 18.10 -10.99 -15.89
N SER A 249 18.02 -12.33 -15.95
CA SER A 249 18.28 -13.11 -17.17
C SER A 249 17.75 -14.53 -17.10
N TYR A 250 17.53 -15.09 -15.91
CA TYR A 250 16.92 -16.42 -15.82
C TYR A 250 15.42 -16.31 -15.57
N PRO A 251 14.56 -16.84 -16.47
CA PRO A 251 13.16 -17.10 -16.18
C PRO A 251 13.05 -18.29 -15.23
N SER A 252 13.86 -18.32 -14.17
CA SER A 252 13.72 -19.27 -13.09
C SER A 252 12.41 -18.92 -12.41
N GLY A 253 11.43 -19.80 -12.50
CA GLY A 253 10.13 -19.68 -11.83
C GLY A 253 10.21 -19.68 -10.29
N SER A 254 11.33 -19.27 -9.70
CA SER A 254 11.57 -19.18 -8.26
C SER A 254 10.62 -18.20 -7.59
N GLY A 255 10.43 -17.00 -8.14
CA GLY A 255 9.50 -16.01 -7.57
C GLY A 255 8.07 -16.53 -7.49
N ARG A 256 7.60 -17.24 -8.53
CA ARG A 256 6.25 -17.84 -8.53
C ARG A 256 6.09 -18.89 -7.43
N GLY A 257 7.14 -19.69 -7.19
CA GLY A 257 7.17 -20.67 -6.10
C GLY A 257 7.13 -20.02 -4.71
N HIS A 258 7.86 -18.92 -4.52
CA HIS A 258 7.85 -18.15 -3.27
C HIS A 258 6.43 -17.62 -2.96
N PHE A 259 5.82 -16.91 -3.91
CA PHE A 259 4.48 -16.34 -3.73
C PHE A 259 3.42 -17.38 -3.37
N GLU A 260 3.41 -18.52 -4.07
CA GLU A 260 2.46 -19.60 -3.80
C GLU A 260 2.70 -20.24 -2.42
N THR A 261 3.97 -20.40 -2.04
CA THR A 261 4.37 -20.92 -0.73
C THR A 261 3.96 -19.97 0.40
N VAL A 262 4.28 -18.68 0.29
CA VAL A 262 3.91 -17.66 1.29
C VAL A 262 2.39 -17.53 1.39
N THR A 263 1.68 -17.46 0.26
CA THR A 263 0.21 -17.41 0.24
C THR A 263 -0.43 -18.63 0.92
N THR A 264 0.14 -19.82 0.68
CA THR A 264 -0.32 -21.06 1.31
C THR A 264 -0.07 -21.06 2.81
N ARG A 265 1.13 -20.66 3.25
CA ARG A 265 1.46 -20.54 4.67
C ARG A 265 0.60 -19.49 5.38
N LEU A 266 0.38 -18.34 4.74
CA LEU A 266 -0.46 -17.26 5.24
C LEU A 266 -1.91 -17.74 5.42
N SER A 267 -2.45 -18.43 4.40
CA SER A 267 -3.78 -19.05 4.48
C SER A 267 -3.89 -20.06 5.61
N LYS A 268 -2.83 -20.85 5.84
CA LYS A 268 -2.76 -21.83 6.93
C LYS A 268 -2.77 -21.13 8.29
N CYS A 269 -1.91 -20.13 8.49
CA CYS A 269 -1.85 -19.37 9.74
C CYS A 269 -3.16 -18.67 10.09
N ILE A 270 -3.88 -18.10 9.10
CA ILE A 270 -5.18 -17.46 9.34
C ILE A 270 -6.24 -18.50 9.75
N ARG A 271 -6.21 -19.72 9.20
CA ARG A 271 -7.14 -20.79 9.58
C ARG A 271 -6.87 -21.36 10.96
N GLU A 272 -5.61 -21.42 11.36
CA GLU A 272 -5.17 -21.92 12.67
C GLU A 272 -5.29 -20.86 13.77
N TYR A 273 -5.59 -19.61 13.42
CA TYR A 273 -5.78 -18.56 14.41
C TYR A 273 -7.12 -18.77 15.14
N GLU A 274 -7.03 -18.98 16.45
CA GLU A 274 -8.20 -19.10 17.33
C GLU A 274 -8.63 -17.71 17.78
N VAL A 275 -9.84 -17.31 17.37
CA VAL A 275 -10.43 -16.03 17.80
C VAL A 275 -10.88 -16.15 19.24
N THR A 276 -10.31 -15.33 20.12
CA THR A 276 -10.81 -15.18 21.49
C THR A 276 -12.20 -14.52 21.47
N GLU A 277 -13.15 -15.03 22.25
CA GLU A 277 -14.60 -14.73 22.21
C GLU A 277 -15.03 -13.25 22.32
N SER A 278 -14.11 -12.30 22.47
CA SER A 278 -14.40 -10.88 22.77
C SER A 278 -14.19 -9.89 21.61
N SER A 279 -13.74 -10.34 20.44
CA SER A 279 -13.34 -9.44 19.35
C SER A 279 -14.43 -9.27 18.28
N GLU A 280 -15.42 -8.43 18.54
CA GLU A 280 -16.20 -7.78 17.48
C GLU A 280 -15.73 -6.32 17.35
N PRO A 281 -15.46 -5.81 16.12
CA PRO A 281 -15.72 -6.42 14.82
C PRO A 281 -14.58 -7.34 14.31
N VAL A 282 -14.96 -8.39 13.59
CA VAL A 282 -14.03 -9.24 12.83
C VAL A 282 -13.91 -8.71 11.39
N PRO A 283 -12.71 -8.30 10.93
CA PRO A 283 -12.54 -7.84 9.54
C PRO A 283 -12.68 -8.99 8.54
N LEU A 284 -13.15 -8.67 7.33
CA LEU A 284 -12.98 -9.55 6.17
C LEU A 284 -11.49 -9.60 5.81
N ILE A 285 -10.86 -10.78 5.90
CA ILE A 285 -9.45 -10.96 5.57
C ILE A 285 -9.33 -11.52 4.15
N LEU A 286 -8.58 -10.82 3.31
CA LEU A 286 -8.27 -11.21 1.94
C LEU A 286 -6.79 -11.55 1.80
N VAL A 287 -6.50 -12.69 1.17
CA VAL A 287 -5.13 -13.11 0.82
C VAL A 287 -5.13 -13.58 -0.63
N GLY A 288 -4.60 -12.75 -1.53
CA GLY A 288 -4.76 -12.95 -2.97
C GLY A 288 -6.24 -13.06 -3.35
N SER A 289 -6.63 -14.18 -3.96
CA SER A 289 -8.03 -14.45 -4.32
C SER A 289 -8.86 -15.09 -3.21
N ARG A 290 -8.24 -15.48 -2.08
CA ARG A 290 -8.90 -16.18 -0.98
C ARG A 290 -9.54 -15.20 -0.02
N LYS A 291 -10.73 -15.56 0.46
CA LYS A 291 -11.49 -14.78 1.45
C LYS A 291 -11.66 -15.60 2.72
N PHE A 292 -11.41 -14.97 3.86
CA PHE A 292 -11.57 -15.55 5.18
C PHE A 292 -12.50 -14.65 6.00
N MET A 293 -13.54 -15.24 6.57
CA MET A 293 -14.38 -14.59 7.57
C MET A 293 -14.20 -15.38 8.86
N MET A 294 -13.90 -14.70 9.96
CA MET A 294 -13.89 -15.36 11.26
C MET A 294 -15.29 -15.28 11.85
N THR A 295 -15.83 -16.41 12.23
CA THR A 295 -17.09 -16.48 12.96
C THR A 295 -16.75 -16.51 14.45
N PRO A 296 -17.39 -15.68 15.28
CA PRO A 296 -17.30 -15.85 16.73
C PRO A 296 -17.64 -17.29 17.07
N SER A 297 -16.82 -17.93 17.92
CA SER A 297 -17.16 -19.26 18.43
C SER A 297 -18.43 -19.12 19.26
N GLU A 298 -19.55 -19.67 18.79
CA GLU A 298 -20.76 -19.76 19.60
C GLU A 298 -20.42 -20.59 20.84
N GLY A 299 -20.42 -19.92 22.00
CA GLY A 299 -19.82 -20.39 23.24
C GLY A 299 -20.03 -21.88 23.49
N ALA A 300 -18.92 -22.58 23.71
CA ALA A 300 -18.89 -23.98 24.06
C ALA A 300 -19.47 -24.18 25.48
N GLY A 301 -20.80 -24.17 25.58
CA GLY A 301 -21.53 -24.67 26.74
C GLY A 301 -21.57 -26.21 26.82
N SER A 302 -20.80 -26.91 25.99
CA SER A 302 -20.77 -28.38 25.95
C SER A 302 -19.34 -28.88 26.11
N ALA A 303 -19.11 -29.69 27.14
CA ALA A 303 -17.81 -30.11 27.64
C ALA A 303 -17.04 -31.12 26.75
N ASP A 304 -17.38 -31.27 25.48
CA ASP A 304 -16.70 -32.18 24.57
C ASP A 304 -16.09 -31.38 23.42
N GLY A 305 -14.76 -31.38 23.33
CA GLY A 305 -13.92 -30.42 22.62
C GLY A 305 -14.37 -30.05 21.20
N ILE A 306 -14.45 -28.74 20.94
CA ILE A 306 -14.82 -28.19 19.64
C ILE A 306 -13.71 -27.27 19.11
N SER A 307 -13.34 -27.54 17.86
CA SER A 307 -12.41 -26.79 17.02
C SER A 307 -13.16 -25.64 16.31
N ALA A 308 -12.59 -24.44 16.31
CA ALA A 308 -13.16 -23.29 15.60
C ALA A 308 -13.25 -23.58 14.09
N THR A 309 -14.42 -23.35 13.48
CA THR A 309 -14.64 -23.64 12.05
C THR A 309 -14.48 -22.37 11.22
N LEU A 310 -13.32 -22.21 10.57
CA LEU A 310 -13.09 -21.11 9.64
C LEU A 310 -13.64 -21.46 8.24
N VAL A 311 -14.66 -20.73 7.77
CA VAL A 311 -15.28 -20.99 6.46
C VAL A 311 -14.47 -20.35 5.34
N SER A 312 -13.65 -21.16 4.65
CA SER A 312 -12.97 -20.74 3.42
C SER A 312 -13.97 -20.68 2.26
N LEU A 313 -14.36 -19.48 1.83
CA LEU A 313 -15.38 -19.25 0.78
C LEU A 313 -14.97 -19.65 -0.65
N THR A 314 -13.76 -20.17 -0.85
CA THR A 314 -13.24 -20.58 -2.18
C THR A 314 -14.09 -21.64 -2.87
N THR A 315 -14.87 -22.43 -2.14
CA THR A 315 -15.66 -23.54 -2.71
C THR A 315 -17.05 -23.13 -3.19
N VAL A 316 -17.59 -21.99 -2.75
CA VAL A 316 -18.99 -21.63 -3.03
C VAL A 316 -19.19 -21.08 -4.44
N MET A 317 -18.19 -20.38 -5.00
CA MET A 317 -18.32 -19.81 -6.36
C MET A 317 -18.18 -20.84 -7.50
N SER A 318 -17.55 -21.99 -7.25
CA SER A 318 -17.53 -23.08 -8.24
C SER A 318 -18.85 -23.86 -8.27
N LEU A 319 -19.56 -23.97 -7.14
CA LEU A 319 -20.83 -24.71 -7.09
C LEU A 319 -21.99 -23.95 -7.75
N THR A 320 -22.04 -22.62 -7.63
CA THR A 320 -23.09 -21.82 -8.29
C THR A 320 -22.95 -21.83 -9.81
N ALA A 321 -21.71 -21.80 -10.32
CA ALA A 321 -21.45 -21.94 -11.75
C ALA A 321 -21.79 -23.35 -12.28
N VAL A 322 -21.52 -24.40 -11.50
CA VAL A 322 -21.89 -25.79 -11.86
C VAL A 322 -23.41 -26.00 -11.79
N MET A 323 -24.11 -25.38 -10.83
CA MET A 323 -25.56 -25.46 -10.75
C MET A 323 -26.27 -24.69 -11.87
N SER A 324 -25.79 -23.50 -12.27
CA SER A 324 -26.32 -22.82 -13.46
C SER A 324 -26.05 -23.56 -14.76
N LEU A 325 -24.95 -24.32 -14.85
CA LEU A 325 -24.65 -25.15 -16.02
C LEU A 325 -25.51 -26.43 -16.08
N THR A 326 -25.93 -26.98 -14.95
CA THR A 326 -26.79 -28.18 -14.93
C THR A 326 -28.24 -27.85 -15.28
N THR A 327 -28.76 -26.68 -14.88
CA THR A 327 -30.11 -26.24 -15.28
C THR A 327 -30.21 -25.98 -16.78
N ALA A 328 -29.16 -25.44 -17.41
CA ALA A 328 -29.14 -25.17 -18.85
C ALA A 328 -29.05 -26.44 -19.73
N ILE A 329 -28.63 -27.58 -19.17
CA ILE A 329 -28.52 -28.87 -19.89
C ILE A 329 -29.83 -29.67 -19.79
N THR A 330 -30.71 -29.37 -18.83
CA THR A 330 -32.01 -30.08 -18.72
C THR A 330 -33.14 -29.45 -19.53
N GLU A 331 -32.90 -28.29 -20.16
CA GLU A 331 -33.87 -27.58 -21.02
C GLU A 331 -33.53 -27.66 -22.53
N ARG A 332 -32.68 -28.61 -22.94
CA ARG A 332 -32.44 -28.96 -24.35
C ARG A 332 -32.69 -30.45 -24.58
#